data_AF-A0A943C5U4-F1
#
_entry.id   AF-A0A943C5U4-F1
#
_cell.length_a   1.000
_cell.length_b   1.000
_cell.length_c   1.000
_cell.angle_alpha   90.00
_cell.angle_beta   90.00
_cell.angle_gamma   90.00
#
_symmetry.space_group_name_H-M   'P 1'
#
loop_
_entity.id
_entity.type
_entity.pdbx_description
1 polymer ?
#
loop_
_entity_poly.entity_id
_entity_poly.type
_entity_poly.pdbx_seq_one_letter_code
_entity_poly.pdbx_strand_id
1 'polypeptide(L)'
;TSVDKANVLDSSRLWRKIVEEVAKDYPEVTYEHMLVDNCAMQLVKDPKQFDVILTENMFGDILSDEASMVTGSIGMLSSASLNDTKFGLYEPSGGSAPDIAGQGIANPIATILSAAMMLRYSFDLDKEADAVENAVKQVLKDGYRTIDIMPQEEDKKSAVEQVGTSRMGDLICERI
;
A
#
# COMPACT_ATOMS: atom_id res chain seq x y z
N THR A 1 -6.23 14.16 -0.93
CA THR A 1 -5.40 15.09 -1.72
C THR A 1 -5.37 14.68 -3.19
N SER A 2 -5.70 15.59 -4.11
CA SER A 2 -5.58 15.38 -5.57
C SER A 2 -4.25 15.96 -6.06
N VAL A 3 -3.43 15.16 -6.72
CA VAL A 3 -2.08 15.54 -7.14
C VAL A 3 -1.99 15.70 -8.66
N ASP A 4 -1.44 16.83 -9.10
CA ASP A 4 -1.34 17.21 -10.52
C ASP A 4 -0.12 18.10 -10.83
N LYS A 5 0.01 18.56 -12.08
CA LYS A 5 0.95 19.63 -12.49
C LYS A 5 0.23 20.74 -13.26
N ALA A 6 -0.91 21.24 -12.76
CA ALA A 6 -1.79 22.17 -13.47
C ALA A 6 -1.16 23.54 -13.78
N ASN A 7 -0.06 23.89 -13.11
CA ASN A 7 0.71 25.09 -13.44
C ASN A 7 1.47 24.98 -14.79
N VAL A 8 1.71 23.77 -15.29
CA VAL A 8 2.43 23.52 -16.55
C VAL A 8 1.58 22.77 -17.57
N LEU A 9 0.93 21.67 -17.16
CA LEU A 9 0.29 20.72 -18.08
C LEU A 9 -1.19 21.02 -18.29
N ASP A 10 -1.63 21.06 -19.54
CA ASP A 10 -3.06 21.19 -19.89
C ASP A 10 -3.88 19.98 -19.46
N SER A 11 -3.31 18.77 -19.54
CA SER A 11 -3.93 17.55 -19.01
C SER A 11 -4.24 17.68 -17.52
N SER A 12 -3.30 18.20 -16.74
CA SER A 12 -3.49 18.45 -15.31
C SER A 12 -4.51 19.55 -15.01
N ARG A 13 -4.65 20.56 -15.88
CA ARG A 13 -5.71 21.58 -15.73
C ARG A 13 -7.09 20.94 -15.94
N LEU A 14 -7.22 20.07 -16.94
CA LEU A 14 -8.46 19.31 -17.16
C LEU A 14 -8.74 18.37 -15.99
N TRP A 15 -7.72 17.62 -15.54
CA TRP A 15 -7.82 16.75 -14.36
C TRP A 15 -8.40 17.49 -13.16
N ARG A 16 -7.80 18.62 -12.80
CA ARG A 16 -8.24 19.44 -11.66
C ARG A 16 -9.69 19.88 -11.81
N LYS A 17 -10.06 20.39 -12.99
CA LYS A 17 -11.44 20.81 -13.29
C LYS A 17 -12.43 19.66 -13.08
N ILE A 18 -12.13 18.47 -13.59
CA ILE A 18 -13.01 17.31 -13.46
C ILE A 18 -13.10 16.83 -12.00
N VAL A 19 -11.98 16.84 -11.26
CA VAL A 19 -11.99 16.52 -9.83
C VAL A 19 -12.88 17.49 -9.05
N GLU A 20 -12.80 18.80 -9.32
CA GLU A 20 -13.67 19.81 -8.70
C GLU A 20 -15.15 19.64 -9.09
N GLU A 21 -15.45 19.16 -10.30
CA GLU A 21 -16.82 18.85 -10.72
C GLU A 21 -17.37 17.64 -9.95
N VAL A 22 -16.61 16.55 -9.86
CA VAL A 22 -17.00 15.33 -9.13
C VAL A 22 -17.10 15.57 -7.63
N ALA A 23 -16.22 16.40 -7.05
CA ALA A 23 -16.22 16.69 -5.62
C ALA A 23 -17.54 17.31 -5.12
N LYS A 24 -18.31 17.96 -6.00
CA LYS A 24 -19.64 18.51 -5.66
C LYS A 24 -20.64 17.43 -5.26
N ASP A 25 -20.45 16.21 -5.74
CA ASP A 25 -21.31 15.07 -5.44
C ASP A 25 -20.94 14.39 -4.11
N TYR A 26 -19.80 14.76 -3.50
CA TYR A 26 -19.27 14.20 -2.24
C TYR A 26 -18.98 15.30 -1.20
N PRO A 27 -19.99 16.08 -0.76
CA PRO A 27 -19.80 17.22 0.14
C PRO A 27 -19.22 16.87 1.52
N GLU A 28 -19.30 15.61 1.93
CA GLU A 28 -18.73 15.07 3.16
C GLU A 28 -17.22 14.83 3.08
N VAL A 29 -16.64 14.76 1.88
CA VAL A 29 -15.22 14.49 1.68
C VAL A 29 -14.46 15.80 1.52
N THR A 30 -13.56 16.09 2.45
CA THR A 30 -12.63 17.22 2.31
C THR A 30 -11.55 16.86 1.28
N TYR A 31 -11.29 17.77 0.35
CA TYR A 31 -10.23 17.61 -0.64
C TYR A 31 -9.40 18.89 -0.79
N GLU A 32 -8.18 18.71 -1.28
CA GLU A 32 -7.23 19.76 -1.61
C GLU A 32 -6.44 19.35 -2.86
N HIS A 33 -5.83 20.33 -3.54
CA HIS A 33 -4.94 20.09 -4.66
C HIS A 33 -3.49 20.34 -4.27
N MET A 34 -2.61 19.43 -4.68
CA MET A 34 -1.17 19.54 -4.47
C MET A 34 -0.43 19.34 -5.79
N LEU A 35 0.66 20.07 -6.00
CA LEU A 35 1.53 19.82 -7.15
C LEU A 35 2.40 18.59 -6.89
N VAL A 36 2.65 17.77 -7.92
CA VAL A 36 3.39 16.50 -7.80
C VAL A 36 4.78 16.64 -7.16
N ASP A 37 5.51 17.70 -7.47
CA ASP A 37 6.82 18.00 -6.86
C ASP A 37 6.71 18.34 -5.37
N ASN A 38 5.70 19.12 -4.99
CA ASN A 38 5.44 19.38 -3.56
C ASN A 38 4.95 18.10 -2.86
N CYS A 39 4.14 17.28 -3.52
CA CYS A 39 3.64 16.02 -2.95
C CYS A 39 4.78 15.06 -2.62
N ALA A 40 5.74 14.91 -3.53
CA ALA A 40 6.95 14.12 -3.28
C ALA A 40 7.69 14.61 -2.02
N MET A 41 7.92 15.93 -1.91
CA MET A 41 8.54 16.51 -0.72
C MET A 41 7.75 16.26 0.57
N GLN A 42 6.41 16.33 0.51
CA GLN A 42 5.54 16.10 1.66
C GLN A 42 5.51 14.62 2.08
N LEU A 43 5.57 13.67 1.15
CA LEU A 43 5.64 12.24 1.44
C LEU A 43 6.89 11.90 2.26
N VAL A 44 8.02 12.54 1.98
CA VAL A 44 9.25 12.35 2.76
C VAL A 44 9.19 13.09 4.10
N LYS A 45 8.65 14.32 4.11
CA LYS A 45 8.69 15.20 5.29
C LYS A 45 7.69 14.80 6.37
N ASP A 46 6.43 14.59 6.00
CA ASP A 46 5.34 14.27 6.92
C ASP A 46 4.28 13.42 6.18
N PRO A 47 4.55 12.12 5.94
CA PRO A 47 3.63 11.25 5.20
C PRO A 47 2.30 11.04 5.93
N LYS A 48 2.23 11.29 7.25
CA LYS A 48 1.04 11.08 8.08
C LYS A 48 -0.04 12.13 7.88
N GLN A 49 0.25 13.21 7.14
CA GLN A 49 -0.74 14.23 6.81
C GLN A 49 -1.77 13.73 5.78
N PHE A 50 -1.45 12.66 5.04
CA PHE A 50 -2.30 12.14 3.97
C PHE A 50 -3.24 11.04 4.45
N ASP A 51 -4.44 11.01 3.87
CA ASP A 51 -5.40 9.91 3.96
C ASP A 51 -5.46 9.19 2.60
N VAL A 52 -6.14 9.80 1.61
CA VAL A 52 -6.20 9.31 0.23
C VAL A 52 -5.47 10.25 -0.73
N ILE A 53 -4.58 9.70 -1.56
CA ILE A 53 -3.92 10.41 -2.66
C ILE A 53 -4.55 9.97 -3.99
N LEU A 54 -5.06 10.94 -4.75
CA LEU A 54 -5.64 10.75 -6.09
C LEU A 54 -4.74 11.40 -7.14
N THR A 55 -4.31 10.67 -8.16
CA THR A 55 -3.46 11.23 -9.23
C THR A 55 -3.54 10.44 -10.54
N GLU A 56 -2.93 10.96 -11.60
CA GLU A 56 -2.86 10.30 -12.90
C GLU A 56 -1.80 9.17 -12.92
N ASN A 57 -1.88 8.28 -13.90
CA ASN A 57 -1.06 7.06 -13.97
C ASN A 57 0.44 7.30 -13.71
N MET A 58 1.09 8.18 -14.48
CA MET A 58 2.54 8.42 -14.36
C MET A 58 2.94 9.02 -13.02
N PHE A 59 2.13 9.92 -12.46
CA PHE A 59 2.42 10.48 -11.13
C PHE A 59 2.14 9.47 -10.03
N GLY A 60 1.12 8.63 -10.21
CA GLY A 60 0.78 7.54 -9.30
C GLY A 60 1.93 6.56 -9.17
N ASP A 61 2.47 6.09 -10.29
CA ASP A 61 3.63 5.19 -10.36
C ASP A 61 4.83 5.72 -9.54
N ILE A 62 5.21 6.98 -9.77
CA ILE A 62 6.33 7.63 -9.08
C ILE A 62 6.06 7.79 -7.57
N LEU A 63 4.89 8.31 -7.21
CA LEU A 63 4.56 8.61 -5.81
C LEU A 63 4.29 7.34 -5.00
N SER A 64 3.75 6.28 -5.61
CA SER A 64 3.55 5.00 -4.93
C SER A 64 4.88 4.34 -4.59
N ASP A 65 5.87 4.41 -5.49
CA ASP A 65 7.22 3.92 -5.23
C ASP A 65 7.91 4.74 -4.13
N GLU A 66 7.77 6.08 -4.14
CA GLU A 66 8.31 6.93 -3.09
C GLU A 66 7.68 6.61 -1.72
N ALA A 67 6.34 6.52 -1.65
CA ALA A 67 5.63 6.15 -0.44
C ALA A 67 6.06 4.76 0.05
N SER A 68 6.29 3.82 -0.87
CA SER A 68 6.74 2.47 -0.53
C SER A 68 8.07 2.48 0.24
N MET A 69 9.03 3.25 -0.25
CA MET A 69 10.35 3.35 0.34
C MET A 69 10.32 4.06 1.70
N VAL A 70 9.45 5.06 1.85
CA VAL A 70 9.24 5.76 3.12
C VAL A 70 8.73 4.81 4.22
N THR A 71 7.93 3.80 3.87
CA THR A 71 7.46 2.79 4.84
C THR A 71 8.51 1.73 5.22
N GLY A 72 9.59 1.62 4.46
CA GLY A 72 10.75 0.78 4.77
C GLY A 72 10.69 -0.68 4.27
N SER A 73 9.58 -1.13 3.68
CA SER A 73 9.56 -2.40 2.91
C SER A 73 8.48 -2.42 1.84
N ILE A 74 8.92 -2.62 0.59
CA ILE A 74 8.05 -2.85 -0.57
C ILE A 74 7.26 -4.17 -0.41
N GLY A 75 7.83 -5.17 0.27
CA GLY A 75 7.22 -6.48 0.49
C GLY A 75 5.98 -6.49 1.39
N MET A 76 5.62 -5.34 1.94
CA MET A 76 4.45 -5.13 2.80
C MET A 76 3.26 -4.50 2.07
N LEU A 77 3.42 -4.07 0.81
CA LEU A 77 2.43 -3.26 0.13
C LEU A 77 1.59 -4.10 -0.82
N SER A 78 0.28 -4.08 -0.59
CA SER A 78 -0.72 -4.66 -1.46
C SER A 78 -1.20 -3.66 -2.51
N SER A 79 -1.57 -4.16 -3.69
CA SER A 79 -2.12 -3.39 -4.81
C SER A 79 -3.43 -4.01 -5.32
N ALA A 80 -4.29 -3.15 -5.87
CA ALA A 80 -5.51 -3.54 -6.55
C ALA A 80 -5.76 -2.67 -7.80
N SER A 81 -6.10 -3.32 -8.90
CA SER A 81 -6.57 -2.69 -10.14
C SER A 81 -8.04 -3.03 -10.36
N LEU A 82 -8.92 -2.04 -10.25
CA LEU A 82 -10.38 -2.21 -10.30
C LEU A 82 -10.94 -1.68 -11.63
N ASN A 83 -12.02 -2.28 -12.13
CA ASN A 83 -12.78 -1.73 -13.26
C ASN A 83 -14.06 -1.01 -12.79
N ASP A 84 -14.94 -0.67 -13.72
CA ASP A 84 -16.24 -0.02 -13.47
C ASP A 84 -17.31 -0.93 -12.84
N THR A 85 -16.96 -2.19 -12.58
CA THR A 85 -17.80 -3.18 -11.90
C THR A 85 -17.14 -3.62 -10.58
N LYS A 86 -17.41 -4.84 -10.10
CA LYS A 86 -16.73 -5.43 -8.93
C LYS A 86 -15.47 -6.22 -9.28
N PHE A 87 -15.15 -6.36 -10.56
CA PHE A 87 -13.99 -7.11 -10.98
C PHE A 87 -12.70 -6.33 -10.65
N GLY A 88 -11.79 -7.02 -9.96
CA GLY A 88 -10.49 -6.47 -9.57
C GLY A 88 -9.37 -7.48 -9.78
N LEU A 89 -8.20 -6.99 -10.17
CA LEU A 89 -6.93 -7.73 -10.13
C LEU A 89 -6.19 -7.28 -8.87
N TYR A 90 -5.79 -8.24 -8.04
CA TYR A 90 -5.14 -7.98 -6.75
C TYR A 90 -3.76 -8.64 -6.75
N GLU A 91 -2.72 -7.85 -6.50
CA GLU A 91 -1.33 -8.29 -6.59
C GLU A 91 -0.47 -7.58 -5.54
N PRO A 92 0.66 -8.15 -5.10
CA PRO A 92 1.62 -7.39 -4.30
C PRO A 92 2.20 -6.25 -5.14
N SER A 93 2.44 -5.08 -4.54
CA SER A 93 3.04 -3.94 -5.26
C SER A 93 4.51 -4.21 -5.65
N GLY A 94 5.17 -5.13 -4.95
CA GLY A 94 6.54 -5.53 -5.24
C GLY A 94 6.68 -6.37 -6.52
N GLY A 95 7.80 -6.19 -7.23
CA GLY A 95 8.14 -6.99 -8.40
C GLY A 95 8.54 -8.44 -8.07
N SER A 96 9.06 -9.15 -9.07
CA SER A 96 9.31 -10.60 -9.01
C SER A 96 10.46 -11.07 -8.11
N ALA A 97 11.30 -10.15 -7.59
CA ALA A 97 12.45 -10.43 -6.73
C ALA A 97 13.27 -11.69 -7.17
N PRO A 98 13.83 -11.69 -8.39
CA PRO A 98 14.41 -12.89 -9.00
C PRO A 98 15.64 -13.44 -8.26
N ASP A 99 16.32 -12.59 -7.49
CA ASP A 99 17.48 -12.92 -6.66
C ASP A 99 17.15 -13.85 -5.48
N ILE A 100 15.91 -13.83 -4.98
CA ILE A 100 15.44 -14.67 -3.85
C ILE A 100 14.41 -15.73 -4.27
N ALA A 101 14.09 -15.82 -5.56
CA ALA A 101 13.11 -16.75 -6.09
C ALA A 101 13.47 -18.21 -5.77
N GLY A 102 12.51 -18.96 -5.23
CA GLY A 102 12.69 -20.37 -4.86
C GLY A 102 13.44 -20.62 -3.54
N GLN A 103 13.90 -19.58 -2.85
CA GLN A 103 14.66 -19.73 -1.58
C GLN A 103 13.76 -19.79 -0.33
N GLY A 104 12.45 -19.51 -0.47
CA GLY A 104 11.50 -19.56 0.65
C GLY A 104 11.70 -18.45 1.69
N ILE A 105 12.31 -17.34 1.29
CA ILE A 105 12.60 -16.18 2.17
C ILE A 105 11.80 -14.92 1.79
N ALA A 106 11.02 -14.97 0.73
CA ALA A 106 10.17 -13.85 0.30
C ALA A 106 9.09 -13.54 1.34
N ASN A 107 8.75 -12.26 1.49
CA ASN A 107 7.68 -11.81 2.37
C ASN A 107 6.31 -12.07 1.72
N PRO A 108 5.45 -12.93 2.31
CA PRO A 108 4.13 -13.19 1.74
C PRO A 108 3.08 -12.14 2.11
N ILE A 109 3.39 -11.18 3.00
CA ILE A 109 2.40 -10.29 3.60
C ILE A 109 1.71 -9.42 2.55
N ALA A 110 2.44 -8.83 1.59
CA ALA A 110 1.84 -8.04 0.52
C ALA A 110 0.75 -8.83 -0.23
N THR A 111 1.05 -10.07 -0.66
CA THR A 111 0.09 -10.92 -1.36
C THR A 111 -1.12 -11.27 -0.48
N ILE A 112 -0.90 -11.53 0.81
CA ILE A 112 -1.98 -11.83 1.76
C ILE A 112 -2.88 -10.61 1.96
N LEU A 113 -2.31 -9.41 2.08
CA LEU A 113 -3.07 -8.16 2.17
C LEU A 113 -3.80 -7.84 0.85
N SER A 114 -3.24 -8.18 -0.32
CA SER A 114 -3.95 -8.09 -1.60
C SER A 114 -5.17 -9.02 -1.64
N ALA A 115 -5.09 -10.20 -1.03
CA ALA A 115 -6.25 -11.07 -0.85
C ALA A 115 -7.28 -10.46 0.12
N ALA A 116 -6.86 -9.76 1.18
CA ALA A 116 -7.78 -9.01 2.05
C ALA A 116 -8.50 -7.89 1.28
N MET A 117 -7.78 -7.15 0.42
CA MET A 117 -8.38 -6.17 -0.49
C MET A 117 -9.40 -6.81 -1.43
N MET A 118 -9.12 -8.02 -1.95
CA MET A 118 -10.07 -8.76 -2.79
C MET A 118 -11.37 -9.09 -2.05
N LEU A 119 -11.27 -9.56 -0.80
CA LEU A 119 -12.44 -9.81 0.05
C LEU A 119 -13.27 -8.54 0.23
N ARG A 120 -12.61 -7.41 0.50
CA ARG A 120 -13.24 -6.11 0.76
C ARG A 120 -13.92 -5.54 -0.51
N TYR A 121 -13.16 -5.36 -1.58
CA TYR A 121 -13.61 -4.58 -2.74
C TYR A 121 -14.39 -5.38 -3.78
N SER A 122 -14.09 -6.67 -3.98
CA SER A 122 -14.79 -7.50 -4.96
C SER A 122 -15.95 -8.31 -4.37
N PHE A 123 -15.87 -8.69 -3.09
CA PHE A 123 -16.83 -9.60 -2.47
C PHE A 123 -17.66 -9.00 -1.33
N ASP A 124 -17.42 -7.73 -0.96
CA ASP A 124 -18.10 -7.04 0.15
C ASP A 124 -17.98 -7.80 1.50
N LEU A 125 -16.87 -8.49 1.71
CA LEU A 125 -16.56 -9.28 2.91
C LEU A 125 -15.64 -8.50 3.85
N ASP A 126 -16.13 -7.36 4.35
CA ASP A 126 -15.35 -6.45 5.21
C ASP A 126 -14.82 -7.13 6.48
N LYS A 127 -15.62 -8.01 7.10
CA LYS A 127 -15.24 -8.67 8.36
C LYS A 127 -14.09 -9.67 8.15
N GLU A 128 -14.14 -10.41 7.07
CA GLU A 128 -13.13 -11.39 6.69
C GLU A 128 -11.84 -10.66 6.26
N ALA A 129 -11.96 -9.55 5.53
CA ALA A 129 -10.81 -8.68 5.22
C ALA A 129 -10.15 -8.13 6.50
N ASP A 130 -10.95 -7.60 7.44
CA ASP A 130 -10.48 -7.11 8.73
C ASP A 130 -9.79 -8.21 9.56
N ALA A 131 -10.30 -9.44 9.52
CA ALA A 131 -9.69 -10.58 10.21
C ALA A 131 -8.28 -10.87 9.68
N VAL A 132 -8.10 -10.90 8.36
CA VAL A 132 -6.78 -11.08 7.72
C VAL A 132 -5.83 -9.94 8.09
N GLU A 133 -6.26 -8.69 7.98
CA GLU A 133 -5.44 -7.52 8.33
C GLU A 133 -5.03 -7.53 9.81
N ASN A 134 -5.95 -7.91 10.70
CA ASN A 134 -5.68 -8.00 12.14
C ASN A 134 -4.72 -9.15 12.45
N ALA A 135 -4.84 -10.29 11.78
CA ALA A 135 -3.90 -11.40 11.91
C ALA A 135 -2.48 -10.97 11.52
N VAL A 136 -2.31 -10.27 10.39
CA VAL A 136 -1.01 -9.68 9.97
C VAL A 136 -0.47 -8.72 11.03
N LYS A 137 -1.30 -7.79 11.51
CA LYS A 137 -0.91 -6.86 12.59
C LYS A 137 -0.46 -7.60 13.85
N GLN A 138 -1.13 -8.70 14.20
CA GLN A 138 -0.80 -9.49 15.39
C GLN A 138 0.51 -10.27 15.23
N VAL A 139 0.75 -10.92 14.08
CA VAL A 139 2.04 -11.59 13.80
C VAL A 139 3.21 -10.62 13.91
N LEU A 140 3.04 -9.40 13.40
CA LEU A 140 4.08 -8.38 13.50
C LEU A 140 4.25 -7.86 14.94
N LYS A 141 3.20 -7.77 15.73
CA LYS A 141 3.29 -7.44 17.16
C LYS A 141 3.98 -8.53 17.98
N ASP A 142 3.79 -9.79 17.61
CA ASP A 142 4.41 -10.95 18.25
C ASP A 142 5.91 -11.08 17.92
N GLY A 143 6.44 -10.21 17.06
CA GLY A 143 7.88 -10.12 16.79
C GLY A 143 8.36 -10.93 15.59
N TYR A 144 7.48 -11.56 14.82
CA TYR A 144 7.90 -12.33 13.63
C TYR A 144 8.17 -11.42 12.43
N ARG A 145 9.28 -11.65 11.73
CA ARG A 145 9.71 -10.85 10.58
C ARG A 145 10.28 -11.75 9.48
N THR A 146 10.02 -11.41 8.22
CA THR A 146 10.82 -11.92 7.09
C THR A 146 12.07 -11.06 6.91
N ILE A 147 13.03 -11.55 6.14
CA ILE A 147 14.36 -10.94 6.02
C ILE A 147 14.34 -9.45 5.62
N ASP A 148 13.38 -9.05 4.80
CA ASP A 148 13.18 -7.70 4.27
C ASP A 148 12.71 -6.68 5.32
N ILE A 149 12.01 -7.13 6.36
CA ILE A 149 11.46 -6.28 7.44
C ILE A 149 12.19 -6.45 8.78
N MET A 150 13.41 -7.00 8.73
CA MET A 150 14.26 -7.09 9.91
C MET A 150 14.71 -5.69 10.37
N PRO A 151 14.68 -5.39 11.67
CA PRO A 151 15.24 -4.15 12.21
C PRO A 151 16.72 -4.00 11.85
N GLN A 152 17.14 -2.80 11.48
CA GLN A 152 18.55 -2.51 11.18
C GLN A 152 19.38 -2.35 12.46
N GLU A 153 18.75 -1.87 13.54
CA GLU A 153 19.37 -1.69 14.86
C GLU A 153 19.59 -3.05 15.54
N GLU A 154 20.84 -3.35 15.90
CA GLU A 154 21.24 -4.65 16.46
C GLU A 154 20.48 -5.01 17.74
N ASP A 155 20.25 -4.03 18.62
CA ASP A 155 19.51 -4.22 19.87
C ASP A 155 18.06 -4.67 19.60
N LYS A 156 17.45 -4.19 18.50
CA LYS A 156 16.08 -4.56 18.11
C LYS A 156 16.01 -5.90 17.38
N LYS A 157 17.09 -6.35 16.72
CA LYS A 157 17.13 -7.67 16.07
C LYS A 157 16.96 -8.80 17.08
N SER A 158 17.53 -8.64 18.28
CA SER A 158 17.41 -9.65 19.35
C SER A 158 15.98 -9.82 19.86
N ALA A 159 15.09 -8.85 19.60
CA ALA A 159 13.70 -8.84 20.05
C ALA A 159 12.70 -9.35 18.99
N VAL A 160 13.18 -9.76 17.81
CA VAL A 160 12.35 -10.28 16.72
C VAL A 160 12.84 -11.64 16.25
N GLU A 161 11.93 -12.47 15.76
CA GLU A 161 12.23 -13.78 15.20
C GLU A 161 12.16 -13.72 13.67
N GLN A 162 13.26 -14.06 13.01
CA GLN A 162 13.29 -14.18 11.56
C GLN A 162 12.63 -15.49 11.12
N VAL A 163 11.66 -15.40 10.22
CA VAL A 163 10.95 -16.55 9.64
C VAL A 163 10.98 -16.50 8.10
N GLY A 164 10.84 -17.67 7.47
CA GLY A 164 10.68 -17.80 6.02
C GLY A 164 9.24 -17.60 5.55
N THR A 165 9.02 -17.69 4.24
CA THR A 165 7.72 -17.45 3.58
C THR A 165 6.61 -18.34 4.14
N SER A 166 6.80 -19.66 4.16
CA SER A 166 5.76 -20.59 4.60
C SER A 166 5.41 -20.42 6.07
N ARG A 167 6.43 -20.24 6.94
CA ARG A 167 6.20 -20.06 8.37
C ARG A 167 5.47 -18.75 8.67
N MET A 168 5.77 -17.68 7.94
CA MET A 168 5.00 -16.43 8.04
C MET A 168 3.53 -16.66 7.66
N GLY A 169 3.25 -17.41 6.60
CA GLY A 169 1.89 -17.80 6.22
C GLY A 169 1.17 -18.60 7.30
N ASP A 170 1.82 -19.62 7.87
CA ASP A 170 1.27 -20.43 8.96
C ASP A 170 0.91 -19.57 10.17
N LEU A 171 1.83 -18.68 10.58
CA LEU A 171 1.63 -17.78 11.72
C LEU A 171 0.45 -16.83 11.52
N ILE A 172 0.23 -16.33 10.29
CA ILE A 172 -0.92 -15.49 9.98
C ILE A 172 -2.20 -16.32 10.06
N CYS A 173 -2.24 -17.51 9.46
CA CYS A 173 -3.39 -18.41 9.51
C CYS A 173 -3.77 -18.81 10.94
N GLU A 174 -2.79 -19.04 11.83
CA GLU A 174 -3.00 -19.36 13.25
C GLU A 174 -3.71 -18.22 14.04
N ARG A 175 -3.81 -17.01 13.48
CA ARG A 175 -4.34 -15.80 14.14
C ARG A 175 -5.62 -15.24 13.49
N ILE A 176 -6.20 -15.93 12.51
CA ILE A 176 -7.51 -15.60 11.93
C ILE A 176 -8.63 -16.14 12.81
#